data_AF-A0A410Q2K5-F1
#
_entry.id   AF-A0A410Q2K5-F1
#
_cell.length_a   1.000
_cell.length_b   1.000
_cell.length_c   1.000
_cell.angle_alpha   90.00
_cell.angle_beta   90.00
_cell.angle_gamma   90.00
#
_symmetry.space_group_name_H-M   'P 1'
#
loop_
_entity.id
_entity.type
_entity.pdbx_description
1 polymer ?
#
loop_
_entity_poly.entity_id
_entity_poly.type
_entity_poly.pdbx_seq_one_letter_code
_entity_poly.pdbx_strand_id
1 'polypeptide(L)'
;MPEIISALKNGSQVKVVYSYTQNISANTSSVTASLYVHRDSYGPSYDDSCLAYININGSRAMTYTSGFTIGSSWVHIGSTVTVTVPHNADGTKIVNITGYFHSSVTSKLENLSVSRNITLATIPRASRITASSGSFNIGGSITIYTNRKSTSFTHAVNLYFGSYAATLSYDITDSYVWNTSGWADAMYQQIPNTNTGTGTLRLYTYDTDGDVVGYTELSITARVANSNPSFTGFSYEDVDSGTVALTGDASQIVRTKSNLRVTVTGAAAQNYAAVSGYRVQYGSKTVTSSSNVISFGTVSADDSLTVTVVDSRGNTVQQSAALTTIPYSPPAISSVSLARVNDIEAGTILACAGTYAAYMAAKSQYSLKFRYKTTSSGTWSDYVPISPTLDGGSFSFNENIGDFDIDSSFNFEIVASDYYASTIVPALLPTAKPAFSIRDGQVGVNKIPENGALDVGGDVYISGSKAYSDTYHPSADAVGGLRLLRGSAAGTAATQTAYGSIYYSPEINISFGATLPEVPYVLISLNTNGFGYCNIKSISATGFSVIITNEVSSSDLRWGIHWVAIYES
;
A
#
# COMPACT_ATOMS: atom_id res chain seq x y z
N MET A 1 -22.43 -70.32 -41.69
CA MET A 1 -22.06 -70.06 -40.28
C MET A 1 -20.63 -70.50 -40.06
N PRO A 2 -19.83 -69.76 -39.27
CA PRO A 2 -18.48 -70.18 -38.91
C PRO A 2 -18.41 -71.56 -38.26
N GLU A 3 -17.35 -72.33 -38.56
CA GLU A 3 -17.14 -73.66 -38.01
C GLU A 3 -15.75 -73.80 -37.38
N ILE A 4 -15.67 -74.58 -36.30
CA ILE A 4 -14.42 -75.04 -35.68
C ILE A 4 -14.40 -76.57 -35.87
N ILE A 5 -13.53 -77.08 -36.72
CA ILE A 5 -13.48 -78.51 -37.07
C ILE A 5 -12.18 -79.11 -36.51
N SER A 6 -12.25 -80.29 -35.87
CA SER A 6 -11.07 -81.03 -35.42
C SER A 6 -10.26 -81.54 -36.60
N ALA A 7 -8.98 -81.86 -36.38
CA ALA A 7 -8.26 -82.70 -37.32
C ALA A 7 -8.97 -84.06 -37.48
N LEU A 8 -8.86 -84.67 -38.67
CA LEU A 8 -9.35 -86.02 -38.92
C LEU A 8 -8.55 -87.03 -38.08
N LYS A 9 -9.24 -87.77 -37.21
CA LYS A 9 -8.63 -88.75 -36.31
C LYS A 9 -9.30 -90.10 -36.52
N ASN A 10 -8.53 -91.07 -37.03
CA ASN A 10 -8.99 -92.44 -37.29
C ASN A 10 -10.31 -92.49 -38.10
N GLY A 11 -10.44 -91.61 -39.09
CA GLY A 11 -11.64 -91.51 -39.92
C GLY A 11 -12.78 -90.67 -39.33
N SER A 12 -12.68 -90.14 -38.12
CA SER A 12 -13.74 -89.30 -37.51
C SER A 12 -13.29 -87.88 -37.20
N GLN A 13 -14.27 -86.98 -37.13
CA GLN A 13 -14.10 -85.59 -36.74
C GLN A 13 -15.27 -85.12 -35.90
N VAL A 14 -15.01 -84.10 -35.10
CA VAL A 14 -16.04 -83.30 -34.43
C VAL A 14 -15.92 -81.86 -34.94
N LYS A 15 -17.06 -81.18 -35.08
CA LYS A 15 -17.08 -79.75 -35.32
C LYS A 15 -18.07 -79.04 -34.42
N VAL A 16 -17.76 -77.79 -34.13
CA VAL A 16 -18.72 -76.85 -33.54
C VAL A 16 -19.06 -75.81 -34.57
N VAL A 17 -20.34 -75.72 -34.93
CA VAL A 17 -20.89 -74.63 -35.73
C VAL A 17 -21.37 -73.56 -34.77
N TYR A 18 -20.97 -72.30 -34.98
CA TYR A 18 -21.32 -71.22 -34.07
C TYR A 18 -21.75 -69.94 -34.79
N SER A 19 -22.45 -69.08 -34.06
CA SER A 19 -22.79 -67.70 -34.43
C SER A 19 -22.83 -66.84 -33.17
N TYR A 20 -22.85 -65.52 -33.33
CA TYR A 20 -23.06 -64.61 -32.20
C TYR A 20 -23.73 -63.32 -32.64
N THR A 21 -24.45 -62.70 -31.71
CA THR A 21 -25.05 -61.37 -31.83
C THR A 21 -24.63 -60.52 -30.64
N GLN A 22 -24.35 -59.23 -30.87
CA GLN A 22 -23.94 -58.30 -29.80
C GLN A 22 -25.16 -57.58 -29.22
N ASN A 23 -25.09 -57.31 -27.93
CA ASN A 23 -25.91 -56.30 -27.26
C ASN A 23 -24.97 -55.16 -26.81
N ILE A 24 -25.10 -54.00 -27.45
CA ILE A 24 -24.18 -52.88 -27.29
C ILE A 24 -24.32 -52.25 -25.90
N SER A 25 -25.56 -51.95 -25.48
CA SER A 25 -25.87 -51.32 -24.19
C SER A 25 -25.40 -52.19 -23.01
N ALA A 26 -25.66 -53.50 -23.05
CA ALA A 26 -25.27 -54.44 -22.00
C ALA A 26 -23.79 -54.86 -22.06
N ASN A 27 -23.03 -54.48 -23.10
CA ASN A 27 -21.64 -54.91 -23.33
C ASN A 27 -21.47 -56.45 -23.34
N THR A 28 -22.39 -57.16 -23.99
CA THR A 28 -22.37 -58.63 -24.04
C THR A 28 -22.58 -59.15 -25.46
N SER A 29 -22.19 -60.40 -25.70
CA SER A 29 -22.55 -61.15 -26.91
C SER A 29 -23.26 -62.44 -26.56
N SER A 30 -24.34 -62.76 -27.25
CA SER A 30 -24.99 -64.08 -27.17
C SER A 30 -24.34 -65.02 -28.17
N VAL A 31 -23.50 -65.94 -27.67
CA VAL A 31 -22.79 -66.92 -28.49
C VAL A 31 -23.61 -68.20 -28.58
N THR A 32 -24.02 -68.56 -29.79
CA THR A 32 -24.82 -69.76 -30.07
C THR A 32 -23.94 -70.82 -30.72
N ALA A 33 -23.95 -72.06 -30.22
CA ALA A 33 -23.11 -73.15 -30.68
C ALA A 33 -23.86 -74.48 -30.80
N SER A 34 -23.45 -75.32 -31.75
CA SER A 34 -24.01 -76.65 -32.01
C SER A 34 -22.89 -77.64 -32.34
N LEU A 35 -22.96 -78.84 -31.77
CA LEU A 35 -21.94 -79.88 -31.92
C LEU A 35 -22.34 -80.86 -33.02
N TYR A 36 -21.43 -81.16 -33.93
CA TYR A 36 -21.64 -82.17 -34.95
C TYR A 36 -20.50 -83.18 -34.96
N VAL A 37 -20.82 -84.43 -35.24
CA VAL A 37 -19.86 -85.53 -35.34
C VAL A 37 -19.97 -86.18 -36.70
N HIS A 38 -18.83 -86.53 -37.27
CA HIS A 38 -18.73 -87.25 -38.54
C HIS A 38 -17.75 -88.40 -38.39
N ARG A 39 -18.02 -89.47 -39.14
CA ARG A 39 -17.13 -90.62 -39.32
C ARG A 39 -17.10 -90.98 -40.80
N ASP A 40 -15.97 -91.47 -41.25
CA ASP A 40 -15.73 -92.04 -42.56
C ASP A 40 -16.54 -93.32 -42.81
N SER A 41 -16.35 -93.89 -44.01
CA SER A 41 -17.18 -94.96 -44.56
C SER A 41 -17.17 -96.24 -43.69
N TYR A 42 -18.18 -96.35 -42.85
CA TYR A 42 -18.56 -97.51 -42.04
C TYR A 42 -20.10 -97.54 -42.01
N GLY A 43 -20.72 -98.72 -41.98
CA GLY A 43 -22.18 -98.87 -41.99
C GLY A 43 -22.86 -98.06 -40.86
N PRO A 44 -24.16 -97.70 -41.00
CA PRO A 44 -24.87 -96.94 -39.98
C PRO A 44 -24.75 -97.65 -38.63
N SER A 45 -24.31 -96.90 -37.61
CA SER A 45 -24.15 -97.40 -36.24
C SER A 45 -25.00 -96.56 -35.30
N TYR A 46 -25.53 -97.18 -34.26
CA TYR A 46 -26.26 -96.50 -33.20
C TYR A 46 -25.73 -96.95 -31.84
N ASP A 47 -25.86 -96.07 -30.86
CA ASP A 47 -25.67 -96.35 -29.44
C ASP A 47 -26.85 -95.75 -28.69
N ASP A 48 -27.18 -96.34 -27.54
CA ASP A 48 -28.15 -95.78 -26.61
C ASP A 48 -27.52 -94.70 -25.72
N SER A 49 -26.18 -94.56 -25.76
CA SER A 49 -25.45 -93.56 -24.99
C SER A 49 -24.23 -92.98 -25.71
N CYS A 50 -23.90 -91.74 -25.37
CA CYS A 50 -22.60 -91.14 -25.68
C CYS A 50 -22.21 -90.20 -24.54
N LEU A 51 -21.06 -89.55 -24.63
CA LEU A 51 -20.74 -88.38 -23.81
C LEU A 51 -20.36 -87.24 -24.74
N ALA A 52 -21.22 -86.24 -24.79
CA ALA A 52 -21.06 -85.08 -25.66
C ALA A 52 -21.19 -83.75 -24.90
N TYR A 53 -20.32 -82.85 -25.34
CA TYR A 53 -19.87 -81.61 -24.76
C TYR A 53 -19.89 -80.32 -25.57
N ILE A 54 -20.45 -79.22 -25.08
CA ILE A 54 -19.96 -77.89 -25.48
C ILE A 54 -19.56 -77.10 -24.24
N ASN A 55 -18.33 -76.57 -24.24
CA ASN A 55 -17.93 -75.49 -23.33
C ASN A 55 -17.85 -74.18 -24.10
N ILE A 56 -18.42 -73.11 -23.55
CA ILE A 56 -18.28 -71.74 -24.06
C ILE A 56 -17.68 -70.88 -22.94
N ASN A 57 -16.61 -70.17 -23.27
CA ASN A 57 -15.89 -69.29 -22.36
C ASN A 57 -15.47 -69.96 -21.03
N GLY A 58 -15.07 -71.24 -21.10
CA GLY A 58 -14.62 -72.02 -19.93
C GLY A 58 -15.75 -72.68 -19.13
N SER A 59 -17.03 -72.41 -19.42
CA SER A 59 -18.18 -73.01 -18.73
C SER A 59 -18.89 -74.06 -19.59
N ARG A 60 -19.41 -75.10 -18.94
CA ARG A 60 -20.20 -76.16 -19.60
C ARG A 60 -21.54 -75.60 -20.05
N ALA A 61 -21.70 -75.41 -21.36
CA ALA A 61 -22.90 -74.86 -21.97
C ALA A 61 -23.90 -75.95 -22.37
N MET A 62 -23.41 -77.13 -22.76
CA MET A 62 -24.23 -78.30 -23.12
C MET A 62 -23.55 -79.58 -22.63
N THR A 63 -24.34 -80.49 -22.07
CA THR A 63 -23.97 -81.89 -21.86
C THR A 63 -25.06 -82.77 -22.44
N TYR A 64 -24.68 -83.79 -23.21
CA TYR A 64 -25.59 -84.75 -23.80
C TYR A 64 -25.05 -86.16 -23.59
N THR A 65 -25.87 -87.04 -23.02
CA THR A 65 -25.46 -88.40 -22.66
C THR A 65 -26.40 -89.49 -23.19
N SER A 66 -27.26 -89.14 -24.14
CA SER A 66 -28.28 -90.03 -24.70
C SER A 66 -27.85 -90.63 -26.03
N GLY A 67 -28.71 -91.48 -26.58
CA GLY A 67 -28.42 -92.21 -27.80
C GLY A 67 -28.21 -91.32 -29.02
N PHE A 68 -27.53 -91.86 -30.01
CA PHE A 68 -27.24 -91.20 -31.28
C PHE A 68 -27.19 -92.23 -32.41
N THR A 69 -27.40 -91.77 -33.65
CA THR A 69 -27.24 -92.59 -34.84
C THR A 69 -26.30 -91.89 -35.79
N ILE A 70 -25.29 -92.60 -36.28
CA ILE A 70 -24.25 -92.04 -37.14
C ILE A 70 -23.98 -92.91 -38.38
N GLY A 71 -23.90 -92.25 -39.53
CA GLY A 71 -23.45 -92.83 -40.80
C GLY A 71 -22.21 -92.09 -41.30
N SER A 72 -22.14 -91.85 -42.61
CA SER A 72 -21.05 -91.08 -43.24
C SER A 72 -21.28 -89.57 -43.32
N SER A 73 -22.44 -89.07 -42.88
CA SER A 73 -22.76 -87.63 -42.86
C SER A 73 -22.50 -87.01 -41.48
N TRP A 74 -22.40 -85.69 -41.41
CA TRP A 74 -22.37 -84.96 -40.15
C TRP A 74 -23.70 -85.10 -39.42
N VAL A 75 -23.64 -85.49 -38.14
CA VAL A 75 -24.81 -85.65 -37.27
C VAL A 75 -24.76 -84.61 -36.17
N HIS A 76 -25.87 -83.90 -35.96
CA HIS A 76 -26.03 -82.97 -34.84
C HIS A 76 -26.19 -83.75 -33.54
N ILE A 77 -25.36 -83.44 -32.54
CA ILE A 77 -25.36 -84.13 -31.24
C ILE A 77 -25.81 -83.16 -30.14
N GLY A 78 -26.87 -83.54 -29.43
CA GLY A 78 -27.46 -82.74 -28.37
C GLY A 78 -28.23 -81.52 -28.89
N SER A 79 -28.43 -80.55 -28.00
CA SER A 79 -29.13 -79.30 -28.31
C SER A 79 -28.16 -78.21 -28.77
N THR A 80 -28.66 -77.30 -29.62
CA THR A 80 -28.05 -75.99 -29.82
C THR A 80 -28.15 -75.18 -28.53
N VAL A 81 -27.06 -74.52 -28.11
CA VAL A 81 -27.03 -73.73 -26.88
C VAL A 81 -26.58 -72.30 -27.15
N THR A 82 -27.14 -71.36 -26.38
CA THR A 82 -26.78 -69.95 -26.44
C THR A 82 -26.31 -69.50 -25.06
N VAL A 83 -25.14 -68.89 -25.00
CA VAL A 83 -24.54 -68.36 -23.77
C VAL A 83 -24.24 -66.88 -23.94
N THR A 84 -24.71 -66.07 -22.99
CA THR A 84 -24.36 -64.65 -22.93
C THR A 84 -22.97 -64.48 -22.33
N VAL A 85 -22.09 -63.82 -23.08
CA VAL A 85 -20.70 -63.59 -22.71
C VAL A 85 -20.43 -62.09 -22.52
N PRO A 86 -19.96 -61.65 -21.35
CA PRO A 86 -19.60 -60.25 -21.14
C PRO A 86 -18.26 -59.89 -21.80
N HIS A 87 -18.19 -58.70 -22.39
CA HIS A 87 -16.98 -58.11 -22.95
C HIS A 87 -16.18 -57.36 -21.88
N ASN A 88 -14.91 -57.07 -22.20
CA ASN A 88 -14.08 -56.17 -21.38
C ASN A 88 -14.65 -54.75 -21.39
N ALA A 89 -14.17 -53.88 -20.50
CA ALA A 89 -14.64 -52.49 -20.41
C ALA A 89 -14.47 -51.70 -21.71
N ASP A 90 -13.42 -52.01 -22.48
CA ASP A 90 -13.12 -51.44 -23.81
C ASP A 90 -13.92 -52.09 -24.96
N GLY A 91 -14.81 -53.03 -24.66
CA GLY A 91 -15.64 -53.73 -25.62
C GLY A 91 -14.95 -54.91 -26.32
N THR A 92 -13.69 -55.22 -26.01
CA THR A 92 -13.00 -56.37 -26.60
C THR A 92 -13.39 -57.68 -25.92
N LYS A 93 -13.36 -58.81 -26.66
CA LYS A 93 -13.54 -60.13 -26.06
C LYS A 93 -12.94 -61.26 -26.90
N ILE A 94 -12.28 -62.19 -26.22
CA ILE A 94 -11.90 -63.50 -26.76
C ILE A 94 -12.71 -64.57 -26.01
N VAL A 95 -13.28 -65.51 -26.74
CA VAL A 95 -14.07 -66.64 -26.21
C VAL A 95 -13.45 -67.94 -26.66
N ASN A 96 -13.17 -68.83 -25.72
CA ASN A 96 -12.85 -70.22 -26.05
C ASN A 96 -14.14 -71.01 -26.29
N ILE A 97 -14.25 -71.70 -27.42
CA ILE A 97 -15.31 -72.68 -27.67
C ILE A 97 -14.67 -74.05 -27.81
N THR A 98 -15.15 -75.00 -27.02
CA THR A 98 -14.71 -76.39 -27.05
C THR A 98 -15.89 -77.32 -27.31
N GLY A 99 -15.75 -78.21 -28.29
CA GLY A 99 -16.68 -79.30 -28.55
C GLY A 99 -16.01 -80.64 -28.26
N TYR A 100 -16.71 -81.55 -27.58
CA TYR A 100 -16.20 -82.88 -27.26
C TYR A 100 -17.26 -83.95 -27.53
N PHE A 101 -16.81 -85.10 -28.02
CA PHE A 101 -17.64 -86.27 -28.23
C PHE A 101 -16.87 -87.55 -27.91
N HIS A 102 -17.54 -88.48 -27.25
CA HIS A 102 -17.05 -89.83 -27.01
C HIS A 102 -18.19 -90.84 -27.10
N SER A 103 -17.95 -91.97 -27.75
CA SER A 103 -18.82 -93.15 -27.70
C SER A 103 -17.97 -94.43 -27.81
N SER A 104 -18.43 -95.50 -27.17
CA SER A 104 -17.80 -96.82 -27.18
C SER A 104 -18.26 -97.71 -28.34
N VAL A 105 -19.15 -97.24 -29.24
CA VAL A 105 -19.59 -97.99 -30.44
C VAL A 105 -18.42 -98.43 -31.30
N THR A 106 -17.38 -97.60 -31.40
CA THR A 106 -16.17 -97.90 -32.15
C THR A 106 -15.01 -97.04 -31.65
N SER A 107 -13.80 -97.58 -31.71
CA SER A 107 -12.57 -96.85 -31.42
C SER A 107 -12.36 -95.62 -32.31
N LYS A 108 -13.09 -95.50 -33.42
CA LYS A 108 -13.11 -94.29 -34.26
C LYS A 108 -13.85 -93.11 -33.62
N LEU A 109 -14.73 -93.33 -32.65
CA LEU A 109 -15.59 -92.31 -32.04
C LEU A 109 -15.18 -91.95 -30.60
N GLU A 110 -14.02 -92.43 -30.16
CA GLU A 110 -13.51 -92.17 -28.82
C GLU A 110 -12.74 -90.84 -28.75
N ASN A 111 -13.10 -90.02 -27.78
CA ASN A 111 -12.35 -88.83 -27.37
C ASN A 111 -12.05 -87.87 -28.54
N LEU A 112 -13.09 -87.56 -29.33
CA LEU A 112 -13.05 -86.53 -30.35
C LEU A 112 -13.22 -85.17 -29.67
N SER A 113 -12.33 -84.23 -29.98
CA SER A 113 -12.38 -82.90 -29.38
C SER A 113 -11.91 -81.84 -30.37
N VAL A 114 -12.48 -80.65 -30.24
CA VAL A 114 -12.05 -79.44 -30.93
C VAL A 114 -12.11 -78.28 -29.96
N SER A 115 -11.09 -77.42 -29.94
CA SER A 115 -11.08 -76.21 -29.13
C SER A 115 -10.43 -75.08 -29.89
N ARG A 116 -11.03 -73.88 -29.85
CA ARG A 116 -10.45 -72.69 -30.46
C ARG A 116 -10.88 -71.43 -29.74
N ASN A 117 -9.94 -70.48 -29.62
CA ASN A 117 -10.24 -69.11 -29.23
C ASN A 117 -10.77 -68.36 -30.44
N ILE A 118 -11.94 -67.75 -30.29
CA ILE A 118 -12.52 -66.85 -31.27
C ILE A 118 -12.48 -65.43 -30.71
N THR A 119 -12.05 -64.48 -31.52
CA THR A 119 -12.15 -63.05 -31.20
C THR A 119 -13.54 -62.59 -31.62
N LEU A 120 -14.36 -62.15 -30.68
CA LEU A 120 -15.63 -61.52 -31.00
C LEU A 120 -15.38 -60.11 -31.51
N ALA A 121 -16.26 -59.59 -32.38
CA ALA A 121 -16.18 -58.19 -32.79
C ALA A 121 -16.16 -57.28 -31.54
N THR A 122 -15.36 -56.20 -31.59
CA THR A 122 -15.33 -55.22 -30.50
C THR A 122 -16.66 -54.47 -30.46
N ILE A 123 -17.25 -54.33 -29.27
CA ILE A 123 -18.44 -53.51 -29.05
C ILE A 123 -17.99 -52.06 -28.89
N PRO A 124 -18.40 -51.11 -29.76
CA PRO A 124 -18.07 -49.70 -29.58
C PRO A 124 -18.55 -49.19 -28.22
N ARG A 125 -17.71 -48.43 -27.52
CA ARG A 125 -18.00 -47.87 -26.18
C ARG A 125 -18.22 -46.36 -26.28
N ALA A 126 -18.47 -45.73 -25.12
CA ALA A 126 -18.74 -44.30 -25.05
C ALA A 126 -17.74 -43.45 -25.84
N SER A 127 -18.26 -42.48 -26.59
CA SER A 127 -17.45 -41.53 -27.33
C SER A 127 -16.79 -40.53 -26.36
N ARG A 128 -15.75 -39.84 -26.84
CA ARG A 128 -14.89 -38.98 -26.00
C ARG A 128 -15.06 -37.52 -26.36
N ILE A 129 -15.60 -36.74 -25.43
CA ILE A 129 -15.73 -35.30 -25.59
C ILE A 129 -14.37 -34.60 -25.71
N THR A 130 -14.28 -33.68 -26.66
CA THR A 130 -13.27 -32.61 -26.73
C THR A 130 -13.93 -31.31 -27.16
N ALA A 131 -13.22 -30.18 -27.06
CA ALA A 131 -13.72 -28.89 -27.53
C ALA A 131 -12.62 -28.12 -28.27
N SER A 132 -13.02 -27.16 -29.10
CA SER A 132 -12.11 -26.25 -29.79
C SER A 132 -11.27 -25.39 -28.83
N SER A 133 -11.77 -25.16 -27.61
CA SER A 133 -11.03 -24.54 -26.52
C SER A 133 -11.55 -25.01 -25.16
N GLY A 134 -10.65 -25.17 -24.19
CA GLY A 134 -11.01 -25.40 -22.78
C GLY A 134 -11.35 -24.12 -22.01
N SER A 135 -11.11 -22.93 -22.61
CA SER A 135 -11.48 -21.65 -22.02
C SER A 135 -12.10 -20.69 -23.04
N PHE A 136 -13.14 -19.97 -22.64
CA PHE A 136 -13.90 -19.10 -23.53
C PHE A 136 -14.52 -17.91 -22.78
N ASN A 137 -14.86 -16.86 -23.51
CA ASN A 137 -15.66 -15.75 -22.99
C ASN A 137 -17.15 -16.11 -23.06
N ILE A 138 -17.90 -15.85 -21.99
CA ILE A 138 -19.37 -15.97 -21.98
C ILE A 138 -19.94 -15.01 -23.04
N GLY A 139 -20.91 -15.48 -23.82
CA GLY A 139 -21.42 -14.78 -25.01
C GLY A 139 -20.69 -15.13 -26.31
N GLY A 140 -19.60 -15.91 -26.22
CA GLY A 140 -18.90 -16.47 -27.39
C GLY A 140 -19.49 -17.80 -27.88
N SER A 141 -18.79 -18.47 -28.79
CA SER A 141 -19.13 -19.81 -29.27
C SER A 141 -17.94 -20.76 -29.17
N ILE A 142 -18.20 -22.02 -28.84
CA ILE A 142 -17.19 -23.10 -28.86
C ILE A 142 -17.73 -24.31 -29.63
N THR A 143 -16.87 -25.04 -30.33
CA THR A 143 -17.25 -26.29 -30.99
C THR A 143 -16.90 -27.46 -30.10
N ILE A 144 -17.88 -28.28 -29.79
CA ILE A 144 -17.75 -29.53 -29.04
C ILE A 144 -17.68 -30.68 -30.03
N TYR A 145 -16.71 -31.56 -29.87
CA TYR A 145 -16.51 -32.74 -30.70
C TYR A 145 -16.78 -33.99 -29.87
N THR A 146 -17.43 -34.98 -30.48
CA THR A 146 -17.80 -36.22 -29.79
C THR A 146 -16.75 -37.32 -29.94
N ASN A 147 -15.90 -37.24 -30.99
CA ASN A 147 -15.05 -38.35 -31.42
C ASN A 147 -15.84 -39.65 -31.54
N ARG A 148 -16.94 -39.57 -32.30
CA ARG A 148 -17.96 -40.59 -32.48
C ARG A 148 -17.35 -41.97 -32.75
N LYS A 149 -17.60 -42.92 -31.83
CA LYS A 149 -17.03 -44.28 -31.92
C LYS A 149 -17.78 -45.24 -32.84
N SER A 150 -19.04 -44.94 -33.13
CA SER A 150 -19.86 -45.68 -34.09
C SER A 150 -20.77 -44.71 -34.84
N THR A 151 -20.95 -44.93 -36.14
CA THR A 151 -21.88 -44.14 -36.98
C THR A 151 -23.35 -44.33 -36.61
N SER A 152 -23.67 -45.29 -35.74
CA SER A 152 -24.99 -45.47 -35.15
C SER A 152 -25.22 -44.66 -33.86
N PHE A 153 -24.17 -44.10 -33.24
CA PHE A 153 -24.31 -43.45 -31.94
C PHE A 153 -24.74 -41.99 -32.05
N THR A 154 -25.69 -41.55 -31.24
CA THR A 154 -25.97 -40.12 -31.04
C THR A 154 -25.52 -39.68 -29.66
N HIS A 155 -25.48 -38.36 -29.42
CA HIS A 155 -24.99 -37.84 -28.16
C HIS A 155 -25.83 -36.68 -27.64
N ALA A 156 -25.84 -36.55 -26.32
CA ALA A 156 -26.32 -35.36 -25.63
C ALA A 156 -25.19 -34.72 -24.84
N VAL A 157 -25.13 -33.39 -24.83
CA VAL A 157 -24.18 -32.63 -24.02
C VAL A 157 -24.92 -31.93 -22.90
N ASN A 158 -24.48 -32.18 -21.67
CA ASN A 158 -24.95 -31.50 -20.47
C ASN A 158 -23.89 -30.55 -19.94
N LEU A 159 -24.29 -29.33 -19.60
CA LEU A 159 -23.49 -28.35 -18.88
C LEU A 159 -23.77 -28.44 -17.38
N TYR A 160 -22.70 -28.46 -16.59
CA TYR A 160 -22.73 -28.25 -15.15
C TYR A 160 -21.79 -27.09 -14.82
N PHE A 161 -22.31 -26.00 -14.25
CA PHE A 161 -21.54 -24.79 -13.96
C PHE A 161 -22.01 -24.22 -12.61
N GLY A 162 -21.19 -24.36 -11.57
CA GLY A 162 -21.63 -24.10 -10.20
C GLY A 162 -22.83 -24.99 -9.82
N SER A 163 -23.91 -24.36 -9.38
CA SER A 163 -25.20 -25.03 -9.09
C SER A 163 -26.11 -25.18 -10.32
N TYR A 164 -25.76 -24.54 -11.44
CA TYR A 164 -26.56 -24.59 -12.67
C TYR A 164 -26.26 -25.85 -13.47
N ALA A 165 -27.32 -26.52 -13.93
CA ALA A 165 -27.22 -27.68 -14.82
C ALA A 165 -28.25 -27.58 -15.94
N ALA A 166 -27.84 -27.89 -17.18
CA ALA A 166 -28.73 -27.87 -18.34
C ALA A 166 -28.26 -28.85 -19.43
N THR A 167 -29.19 -29.42 -20.20
CA THR A 167 -28.84 -30.06 -21.47
C THR A 167 -28.69 -29.00 -22.55
N LEU A 168 -27.55 -28.98 -23.24
CA LEU A 168 -27.24 -28.03 -24.31
C LEU A 168 -27.83 -28.45 -25.65
N SER A 169 -27.74 -29.74 -25.98
CA SER A 169 -28.30 -30.32 -27.21
C SER A 169 -28.40 -31.85 -27.09
N TYR A 170 -29.30 -32.43 -27.87
CA TYR A 170 -29.45 -33.86 -28.13
C TYR A 170 -29.06 -34.19 -29.58
N ASP A 171 -29.08 -35.47 -29.94
CA ASP A 171 -28.93 -36.00 -31.29
C ASP A 171 -27.66 -35.54 -32.03
N ILE A 172 -26.60 -35.25 -31.28
CA ILE A 172 -25.33 -34.81 -31.84
C ILE A 172 -24.63 -36.01 -32.47
N THR A 173 -24.15 -35.87 -33.70
CA THR A 173 -23.32 -36.87 -34.36
C THR A 173 -21.84 -36.61 -34.09
N ASP A 174 -21.17 -35.84 -34.93
CA ASP A 174 -19.71 -35.66 -34.89
C ASP A 174 -19.31 -34.42 -34.09
N SER A 175 -20.08 -33.33 -34.18
CA SER A 175 -19.81 -32.08 -33.48
C SER A 175 -21.06 -31.24 -33.26
N TYR A 176 -20.96 -30.29 -32.33
CA TYR A 176 -21.98 -29.31 -32.00
C TYR A 176 -21.33 -27.95 -31.73
N VAL A 177 -21.83 -26.89 -32.37
CA VAL A 177 -21.39 -25.51 -32.09
C VAL A 177 -22.26 -24.96 -30.97
N TRP A 178 -21.69 -24.82 -29.79
CA TRP A 178 -22.36 -24.25 -28.64
C TRP A 178 -22.19 -22.73 -28.60
N ASN A 179 -23.27 -21.99 -28.87
CA ASN A 179 -23.35 -20.55 -28.63
C ASN A 179 -23.70 -20.27 -27.17
N THR A 180 -22.72 -19.82 -26.38
CA THR A 180 -22.87 -19.64 -24.93
C THR A 180 -23.82 -18.50 -24.55
N SER A 181 -24.20 -17.62 -25.49
CA SER A 181 -25.11 -16.49 -25.24
C SER A 181 -26.46 -16.92 -24.68
N GLY A 182 -27.00 -18.06 -25.13
CA GLY A 182 -28.27 -18.60 -24.64
C GLY A 182 -28.26 -19.03 -23.17
N TRP A 183 -27.07 -19.11 -22.56
CA TRP A 183 -26.87 -19.53 -21.17
C TRP A 183 -26.12 -18.47 -20.35
N ALA A 184 -25.84 -17.30 -20.93
CA ALA A 184 -24.96 -16.30 -20.34
C ALA A 184 -25.44 -15.85 -18.96
N ASP A 185 -26.72 -15.49 -18.83
CA ASP A 185 -27.32 -15.05 -17.56
C ASP A 185 -27.17 -16.09 -16.45
N ALA A 186 -27.51 -17.34 -16.77
CA ALA A 186 -27.39 -18.45 -15.82
C ALA A 186 -25.94 -18.67 -15.40
N MET A 187 -24.98 -18.55 -16.33
CA MET A 187 -23.56 -18.66 -16.01
C MET A 187 -23.06 -17.49 -15.16
N TYR A 188 -23.43 -16.24 -15.50
CA TYR A 188 -23.03 -15.06 -14.76
C TYR A 188 -23.51 -15.06 -13.30
N GLN A 189 -24.73 -15.54 -13.06
CA GLN A 189 -25.30 -15.71 -11.71
C GLN A 189 -24.46 -16.65 -10.83
N GLN A 190 -23.72 -17.60 -11.40
CA GLN A 190 -22.87 -18.53 -10.66
C GLN A 190 -21.51 -17.94 -10.30
N ILE A 191 -21.12 -16.83 -10.94
CA ILE A 191 -19.84 -16.14 -10.71
C ILE A 191 -20.01 -14.63 -10.47
N PRO A 192 -20.81 -14.19 -9.48
CA PRO A 192 -21.06 -12.76 -9.24
C PRO A 192 -19.83 -12.00 -8.74
N ASN A 193 -18.86 -12.69 -8.15
CA ASN A 193 -17.70 -12.09 -7.46
C ASN A 193 -16.34 -12.45 -8.11
N THR A 194 -16.33 -13.10 -9.27
CA THR A 194 -15.11 -13.47 -10.00
C THR A 194 -15.32 -13.34 -11.50
N ASN A 195 -14.26 -12.94 -12.22
CA ASN A 195 -14.28 -12.86 -13.69
C ASN A 195 -14.03 -14.21 -14.36
N THR A 196 -13.86 -15.30 -13.60
CA THR A 196 -13.66 -16.64 -14.14
C THR A 196 -14.41 -17.67 -13.32
N GLY A 197 -15.08 -18.61 -14.01
CA GLY A 197 -15.69 -19.78 -13.39
C GLY A 197 -15.33 -21.07 -14.10
N THR A 198 -15.34 -22.17 -13.37
CA THR A 198 -15.10 -23.50 -13.91
C THR A 198 -16.40 -24.28 -13.98
N GLY A 199 -16.49 -25.18 -14.96
CA GLY A 199 -17.60 -26.11 -15.10
C GLY A 199 -17.19 -27.38 -15.81
N THR A 200 -18.18 -28.23 -16.06
CA THR A 200 -18.00 -29.53 -16.70
C THR A 200 -19.04 -29.69 -17.81
N LEU A 201 -18.57 -30.09 -18.98
CA LEU A 201 -19.41 -30.62 -20.05
C LEU A 201 -19.40 -32.13 -19.95
N ARG A 202 -20.58 -32.75 -19.86
CA ARG A 202 -20.73 -34.21 -19.89
C ARG A 202 -21.38 -34.63 -21.20
N LEU A 203 -20.73 -35.52 -21.92
CA LEU A 203 -21.23 -36.10 -23.16
C LEU A 203 -21.78 -37.50 -22.89
N TYR A 204 -23.09 -37.68 -23.00
CA TYR A 204 -23.73 -38.99 -23.01
C TYR A 204 -23.69 -39.58 -24.42
N THR A 205 -23.32 -40.85 -24.54
CA THR A 205 -23.36 -41.61 -25.81
C THR A 205 -24.54 -42.56 -25.79
N TYR A 206 -25.39 -42.48 -26.80
CA TYR A 206 -26.55 -43.33 -26.99
C TYR A 206 -26.33 -44.30 -28.14
N ASP A 207 -26.85 -45.52 -28.03
CA ASP A 207 -26.89 -46.46 -29.15
C ASP A 207 -28.14 -46.24 -30.04
N THR A 208 -28.39 -47.18 -30.95
CA THR A 208 -29.49 -47.09 -31.94
C THR A 208 -30.87 -47.18 -31.29
N ASP A 209 -30.95 -47.83 -30.13
CA ASP A 209 -32.20 -48.07 -29.41
C ASP A 209 -32.48 -46.95 -28.39
N GLY A 210 -31.55 -45.98 -28.25
CA GLY A 210 -31.64 -44.87 -27.32
C GLY A 210 -31.13 -45.19 -25.92
N ASP A 211 -30.45 -46.32 -25.73
CA ASP A 211 -29.85 -46.69 -24.45
C ASP A 211 -28.50 -46.00 -24.25
N VAL A 212 -28.19 -45.63 -23.00
CA VAL A 212 -26.91 -45.00 -22.65
C VAL A 212 -25.80 -46.04 -22.64
N VAL A 213 -24.85 -45.90 -23.58
CA VAL A 213 -23.62 -46.70 -23.64
C VAL A 213 -22.61 -46.26 -22.57
N GLY A 214 -22.63 -44.98 -22.23
CA GLY A 214 -21.79 -44.37 -21.18
C GLY A 214 -21.63 -42.87 -21.39
N TYR A 215 -20.77 -42.23 -20.59
CA TYR A 215 -20.48 -40.81 -20.71
C TYR A 215 -18.99 -40.49 -20.54
N THR A 216 -18.57 -39.34 -21.07
CA THR A 216 -17.27 -38.73 -20.81
C THR A 216 -17.42 -37.26 -20.42
N GLU A 217 -16.43 -36.71 -19.73
CA GLU A 217 -16.47 -35.34 -19.22
C GLU A 217 -15.28 -34.50 -19.70
N LEU A 218 -15.53 -33.19 -19.83
CA LEU A 218 -14.54 -32.17 -20.16
C LEU A 218 -14.69 -30.99 -19.20
N SER A 219 -13.64 -30.68 -18.44
CA SER A 219 -13.57 -29.44 -17.66
C SER A 219 -13.44 -28.23 -18.59
N ILE A 220 -14.17 -27.17 -18.27
CA ILE A 220 -14.17 -25.91 -19.01
C ILE A 220 -13.99 -24.71 -18.08
N THR A 221 -13.45 -23.62 -18.61
CA THR A 221 -13.27 -22.34 -17.90
C THR A 221 -13.94 -21.20 -18.66
N ALA A 222 -15.02 -20.67 -18.12
CA ALA A 222 -15.73 -19.53 -18.67
C ALA A 222 -15.18 -18.22 -18.09
N ARG A 223 -15.08 -17.18 -18.93
CA ARG A 223 -14.56 -15.86 -18.58
C ARG A 223 -15.63 -14.80 -18.79
N VAL A 224 -15.71 -13.88 -17.85
CA VAL A 224 -16.50 -12.65 -17.96
C VAL A 224 -15.68 -11.64 -18.77
N ALA A 225 -16.27 -11.08 -19.82
CA ALA A 225 -15.67 -10.05 -20.66
C ALA A 225 -16.69 -8.94 -20.90
N ASN A 226 -16.23 -7.72 -21.22
CA ASN A 226 -17.08 -6.57 -21.54
C ASN A 226 -18.19 -6.32 -20.50
N SER A 227 -17.86 -6.48 -19.21
CA SER A 227 -18.81 -6.39 -18.09
C SER A 227 -18.39 -5.34 -17.07
N ASN A 228 -17.63 -4.33 -17.50
CA ASN A 228 -17.25 -3.24 -16.61
C ASN A 228 -18.52 -2.53 -16.10
N PRO A 229 -18.52 -2.01 -14.86
CA PRO A 229 -19.61 -1.19 -14.40
C PRO A 229 -19.78 0.07 -15.28
N SER A 230 -20.90 0.74 -15.11
CA SER A 230 -21.22 2.01 -15.78
C SER A 230 -21.74 3.01 -14.76
N PHE A 231 -21.59 4.31 -15.05
CA PHE A 231 -22.25 5.37 -14.29
C PHE A 231 -22.50 6.58 -15.20
N THR A 232 -23.57 7.32 -14.93
CA THR A 232 -23.98 8.47 -15.76
C THR A 232 -23.03 9.64 -15.61
N GLY A 233 -22.58 9.91 -14.39
CA GLY A 233 -21.66 11.00 -14.09
C GLY A 233 -21.44 11.16 -12.59
N PHE A 234 -20.73 12.23 -12.23
CA PHE A 234 -20.53 12.63 -10.84
C PHE A 234 -20.61 14.15 -10.70
N SER A 235 -20.96 14.61 -9.51
CA SER A 235 -20.85 16.00 -9.09
C SER A 235 -19.89 16.12 -7.93
N TYR A 236 -19.39 17.33 -7.69
CA TYR A 236 -18.59 17.66 -6.53
C TYR A 236 -19.05 18.99 -5.93
N GLU A 237 -18.78 19.18 -4.64
CA GLU A 237 -19.08 20.40 -3.93
C GLU A 237 -18.13 20.58 -2.74
N ASP A 238 -17.99 21.82 -2.30
CA ASP A 238 -17.43 22.19 -1.00
C ASP A 238 -18.51 22.13 0.07
N VAL A 239 -18.26 21.37 1.13
CA VAL A 239 -19.17 21.24 2.27
C VAL A 239 -18.70 22.02 3.49
N ASP A 240 -17.57 22.71 3.41
CA ASP A 240 -17.11 23.58 4.48
C ASP A 240 -17.86 24.92 4.45
N SER A 241 -18.60 25.22 5.52
CA SER A 241 -19.47 26.40 5.55
C SER A 241 -18.70 27.73 5.51
N GLY A 242 -17.46 27.76 6.00
CA GLY A 242 -16.66 28.98 6.06
C GLY A 242 -16.14 29.38 4.68
N THR A 243 -15.64 28.42 3.92
CA THR A 243 -15.19 28.57 2.54
C THR A 243 -16.35 28.84 1.59
N VAL A 244 -17.49 28.15 1.72
CA VAL A 244 -18.70 28.43 0.94
C VAL A 244 -19.22 29.85 1.21
N ALA A 245 -19.19 30.33 2.45
CA ALA A 245 -19.56 31.71 2.77
C ALA A 245 -18.60 32.73 2.14
N LEU A 246 -17.30 32.42 2.07
CA LEU A 246 -16.28 33.27 1.44
C LEU A 246 -16.42 33.34 -0.09
N THR A 247 -16.64 32.19 -0.74
CA THR A 247 -16.75 32.11 -2.20
C THR A 247 -18.13 32.56 -2.69
N GLY A 248 -19.18 32.23 -1.94
CA GLY A 248 -20.58 32.33 -2.35
C GLY A 248 -21.02 31.20 -3.29
N ASP A 249 -20.17 30.20 -3.51
CA ASP A 249 -20.36 29.14 -4.50
C ASP A 249 -19.68 27.83 -4.04
N ALA A 250 -20.48 26.79 -3.84
CA ALA A 250 -20.00 25.48 -3.39
C ALA A 250 -19.23 24.70 -4.49
N SER A 251 -19.21 25.18 -5.74
CA SER A 251 -18.38 24.59 -6.79
C SER A 251 -16.93 25.09 -6.78
N GLN A 252 -16.63 26.12 -5.98
CA GLN A 252 -15.29 26.69 -5.86
C GLN A 252 -14.55 26.11 -4.66
N ILE A 253 -13.40 25.47 -4.91
CA ILE A 253 -12.62 24.78 -3.88
C ILE A 253 -11.38 25.60 -3.51
N VAL A 254 -11.37 26.21 -2.32
CA VAL A 254 -10.21 26.93 -1.76
C VAL A 254 -9.18 25.92 -1.25
N ARG A 255 -8.00 25.92 -1.87
CA ARG A 255 -6.93 24.96 -1.54
C ARG A 255 -6.58 25.03 -0.06
N THR A 256 -6.35 23.87 0.56
CA THR A 256 -6.03 23.64 1.99
C THR A 256 -7.13 24.03 2.99
N LYS A 257 -8.24 24.61 2.54
CA LYS A 257 -9.32 25.11 3.41
C LYS A 257 -10.65 24.39 3.19
N SER A 258 -11.06 24.24 1.94
CA SER A 258 -12.33 23.60 1.56
C SER A 258 -12.38 22.12 1.90
N ASN A 259 -13.58 21.60 2.08
CA ASN A 259 -13.83 20.18 2.30
C ASN A 259 -14.59 19.59 1.10
N LEU A 260 -13.87 18.93 0.20
CA LEU A 260 -14.43 18.37 -1.02
C LEU A 260 -15.31 17.15 -0.72
N ARG A 261 -16.53 17.15 -1.24
CA ARG A 261 -17.44 16.00 -1.33
C ARG A 261 -17.72 15.68 -2.79
N VAL A 262 -17.75 14.39 -3.13
CA VAL A 262 -18.07 13.89 -4.47
C VAL A 262 -19.28 12.98 -4.40
N THR A 263 -20.22 13.13 -5.33
CA THR A 263 -21.42 12.29 -5.42
C THR A 263 -21.52 11.64 -6.79
N VAL A 264 -21.56 10.31 -6.83
CA VAL A 264 -21.69 9.51 -8.05
C VAL A 264 -23.16 9.21 -8.34
N THR A 265 -23.55 9.38 -9.61
CA THR A 265 -24.93 9.21 -10.07
C THR A 265 -25.04 8.08 -11.10
N GLY A 266 -26.04 7.23 -10.93
CA GLY A 266 -26.40 6.19 -11.91
C GLY A 266 -25.41 5.03 -11.99
N ALA A 267 -24.67 4.73 -10.92
CA ALA A 267 -23.74 3.60 -10.90
C ALA A 267 -24.49 2.25 -10.97
N ALA A 268 -24.13 1.43 -11.95
CA ALA A 268 -24.70 0.11 -12.17
C ALA A 268 -23.62 -0.88 -12.60
N ALA A 269 -23.61 -2.05 -11.96
CA ALA A 269 -22.82 -3.19 -12.38
C ALA A 269 -23.58 -4.01 -13.44
N GLN A 270 -22.84 -4.81 -14.22
CA GLN A 270 -23.39 -5.60 -15.31
C GLN A 270 -23.31 -7.10 -15.00
N ASN A 271 -24.13 -7.89 -15.70
CA ASN A 271 -24.03 -9.35 -15.72
C ASN A 271 -24.00 -9.95 -14.30
N TYR A 272 -24.98 -9.58 -13.47
CA TYR A 272 -25.16 -10.07 -12.10
C TYR A 272 -24.00 -9.78 -11.12
N ALA A 273 -23.05 -8.90 -11.48
CA ALA A 273 -22.19 -8.27 -10.48
C ALA A 273 -22.98 -7.19 -9.72
N ALA A 274 -22.44 -6.79 -8.57
CA ALA A 274 -22.91 -5.64 -7.78
C ALA A 274 -21.86 -4.54 -7.79
N VAL A 275 -22.27 -3.28 -7.62
CA VAL A 275 -21.32 -2.21 -7.32
C VAL A 275 -20.73 -2.47 -5.93
N SER A 276 -19.40 -2.57 -5.84
CA SER A 276 -18.70 -2.89 -4.59
C SER A 276 -18.11 -1.65 -3.93
N GLY A 277 -17.81 -0.60 -4.71
CA GLY A 277 -17.34 0.66 -4.16
C GLY A 277 -16.96 1.70 -5.20
N TYR A 278 -16.48 2.82 -4.66
CA TYR A 278 -16.09 4.02 -5.37
C TYR A 278 -14.69 4.40 -4.93
N ARG A 279 -13.91 4.95 -5.86
CA ARG A 279 -12.59 5.50 -5.60
C ARG A 279 -12.52 6.89 -6.21
N VAL A 280 -12.17 7.87 -5.40
CA VAL A 280 -11.95 9.25 -5.83
C VAL A 280 -10.48 9.56 -5.68
N GLN A 281 -9.85 10.05 -6.75
CA GLN A 281 -8.45 10.43 -6.79
C GLN A 281 -8.33 11.89 -7.20
N TYR A 282 -7.48 12.62 -6.48
CA TYR A 282 -7.08 13.99 -6.82
C TYR A 282 -5.59 14.16 -6.51
N GLY A 283 -4.79 14.33 -7.56
CA GLY A 283 -3.33 14.19 -7.49
C GLY A 283 -2.88 12.88 -6.89
N SER A 284 -2.02 12.94 -5.87
CA SER A 284 -1.50 11.75 -5.19
C SER A 284 -2.47 11.16 -4.15
N LYS A 285 -3.51 11.89 -3.76
CA LYS A 285 -4.45 11.45 -2.72
C LYS A 285 -5.58 10.64 -3.34
N THR A 286 -5.83 9.46 -2.76
CA THR A 286 -6.91 8.56 -3.15
C THR A 286 -7.78 8.23 -1.93
N VAL A 287 -9.09 8.32 -2.08
CA VAL A 287 -10.10 7.94 -1.08
C VAL A 287 -11.00 6.86 -1.68
N THR A 288 -11.29 5.82 -0.90
CA THR A 288 -12.23 4.76 -1.29
C THR A 288 -13.45 4.79 -0.38
N SER A 289 -14.61 4.40 -0.90
CA SER A 289 -15.90 4.40 -0.19
C SER A 289 -16.82 3.33 -0.73
N SER A 290 -17.67 2.73 0.11
CA SER A 290 -18.79 1.91 -0.32
C SER A 290 -20.06 2.72 -0.63
N SER A 291 -20.11 3.97 -0.18
CA SER A 291 -21.19 4.92 -0.45
C SER A 291 -20.93 5.70 -1.75
N ASN A 292 -21.98 5.98 -2.52
CA ASN A 292 -21.91 6.83 -3.71
C ASN A 292 -21.69 8.32 -3.37
N VAL A 293 -21.77 8.68 -2.08
CA VAL A 293 -21.37 9.99 -1.55
C VAL A 293 -20.04 9.81 -0.82
N ILE A 294 -19.00 10.48 -1.30
CA ILE A 294 -17.61 10.33 -0.86
C ILE A 294 -17.11 11.65 -0.27
N SER A 295 -16.75 11.62 1.02
CA SER A 295 -16.05 12.73 1.67
C SER A 295 -14.56 12.64 1.36
N PHE A 296 -14.06 13.54 0.52
CA PHE A 296 -12.66 13.54 0.09
C PHE A 296 -11.75 14.36 1.02
N GLY A 297 -12.26 15.42 1.63
CA GLY A 297 -11.50 16.32 2.50
C GLY A 297 -10.79 17.43 1.72
N THR A 298 -9.72 17.96 2.29
CA THR A 298 -8.96 19.07 1.69
C THR A 298 -8.14 18.62 0.46
N VAL A 299 -7.96 19.57 -0.47
CA VAL A 299 -7.09 19.47 -1.64
C VAL A 299 -6.02 20.57 -1.58
N SER A 300 -4.82 20.32 -2.10
CA SER A 300 -3.68 21.26 -1.97
C SER A 300 -3.09 21.74 -3.30
N ALA A 301 -3.45 21.12 -4.42
CA ALA A 301 -2.86 21.38 -5.74
C ALA A 301 -3.95 21.61 -6.80
N ASP A 302 -3.53 22.08 -7.97
CA ASP A 302 -4.35 22.01 -9.17
C ASP A 302 -4.15 20.66 -9.82
N ASP A 303 -5.22 19.89 -9.99
CA ASP A 303 -5.16 18.56 -10.60
C ASP A 303 -6.53 18.17 -11.18
N SER A 304 -6.56 17.02 -11.84
CA SER A 304 -7.78 16.36 -12.29
C SER A 304 -8.40 15.54 -11.16
N LEU A 305 -9.73 15.66 -11.02
CA LEU A 305 -10.52 14.79 -10.16
C LEU A 305 -10.94 13.58 -10.99
N THR A 306 -10.47 12.39 -10.59
CA THR A 306 -10.83 11.12 -11.23
C THR A 306 -11.69 10.29 -10.30
N VAL A 307 -12.84 9.85 -10.79
CA VAL A 307 -13.79 9.00 -10.07
C VAL A 307 -13.86 7.65 -10.75
N THR A 308 -13.60 6.59 -9.99
CA THR A 308 -13.69 5.19 -10.43
C THR A 308 -14.83 4.49 -9.71
N VAL A 309 -15.68 3.77 -10.44
CA VAL A 309 -16.65 2.81 -9.88
C VAL A 309 -16.07 1.41 -10.01
N VAL A 310 -16.21 0.60 -8.97
CA VAL A 310 -15.70 -0.78 -8.90
C VAL A 310 -16.86 -1.74 -8.69
N ASP A 311 -16.89 -2.86 -9.42
CA ASP A 311 -17.87 -3.93 -9.23
C ASP A 311 -17.35 -5.05 -8.29
N SER A 312 -18.20 -6.01 -7.97
CA SER A 312 -17.91 -7.16 -7.10
C SER A 312 -16.88 -8.14 -7.67
N ARG A 313 -16.50 -8.01 -8.95
CA ARG A 313 -15.46 -8.79 -9.61
C ARG A 313 -14.14 -8.01 -9.72
N GLY A 314 -14.10 -6.75 -9.29
CA GLY A 314 -12.96 -5.85 -9.42
C GLY A 314 -12.85 -5.17 -10.78
N ASN A 315 -13.86 -5.28 -11.65
CA ASN A 315 -13.90 -4.50 -12.89
C ASN A 315 -14.16 -3.03 -12.57
N THR A 316 -13.63 -2.14 -13.41
CA THR A 316 -13.70 -0.70 -13.14
C THR A 316 -14.07 0.10 -14.37
N VAL A 317 -14.69 1.26 -14.12
CA VAL A 317 -14.88 2.34 -15.09
C VAL A 317 -14.53 3.66 -14.42
N GLN A 318 -13.96 4.60 -15.17
CA GLN A 318 -13.54 5.89 -14.65
C GLN A 318 -14.01 7.04 -15.52
N GLN A 319 -14.28 8.19 -14.88
CA GLN A 319 -14.46 9.48 -15.53
C GLN A 319 -13.65 10.53 -14.76
N SER A 320 -13.24 11.58 -15.46
CA SER A 320 -12.45 12.66 -14.89
C SER A 320 -13.08 14.02 -15.20
N ALA A 321 -12.94 14.96 -14.28
CA ALA A 321 -13.33 16.36 -14.43
C ALA A 321 -12.27 17.27 -13.81
N ALA A 322 -12.19 18.52 -14.28
CA ALA A 322 -11.38 19.54 -13.64
C ALA A 322 -12.12 20.11 -12.42
N LEU A 323 -11.41 20.32 -11.31
CA LEU A 323 -11.93 21.12 -10.19
C LEU A 323 -11.66 22.60 -10.44
N THR A 324 -12.64 23.45 -10.16
CA THR A 324 -12.40 24.89 -10.05
C THR A 324 -11.76 25.19 -8.70
N THR A 325 -10.43 25.29 -8.66
CA THR A 325 -9.69 25.56 -7.42
C THR A 325 -9.26 27.02 -7.29
N ILE A 326 -9.24 27.52 -6.04
CA ILE A 326 -8.73 28.85 -5.68
C ILE A 326 -7.44 28.66 -4.87
N PRO A 327 -6.29 29.19 -5.34
CA PRO A 327 -5.04 29.11 -4.58
C PRO A 327 -5.14 29.93 -3.29
N TYR A 328 -4.58 29.39 -2.21
CA TYR A 328 -4.51 30.06 -0.92
C TYR A 328 -3.15 29.85 -0.26
N SER A 329 -2.62 30.94 0.28
CA SER A 329 -1.47 30.98 1.17
C SER A 329 -1.73 32.07 2.21
N PRO A 330 -1.35 31.86 3.49
CA PRO A 330 -1.53 32.89 4.51
C PRO A 330 -0.72 34.16 4.16
N PRO A 331 -1.14 35.35 4.61
CA PRO A 331 -0.37 36.57 4.41
C PRO A 331 0.99 36.45 5.08
N ALA A 332 2.05 36.89 4.42
CA ALA A 332 3.39 36.92 4.98
C ALA A 332 4.01 38.30 4.76
N ILE A 333 4.72 38.81 5.76
CA ILE A 333 5.46 40.08 5.68
C ILE A 333 6.93 39.71 5.53
N SER A 334 7.53 39.99 4.36
CA SER A 334 8.91 39.62 4.04
C SER A 334 9.92 40.69 4.43
N SER A 335 9.51 41.94 4.50
CA SER A 335 10.37 43.05 4.91
C SER A 335 9.57 44.12 5.65
N VAL A 336 10.21 44.72 6.65
CA VAL A 336 9.75 45.91 7.36
C VAL A 336 10.97 46.81 7.59
N SER A 337 10.84 48.07 7.22
CA SER A 337 11.76 49.15 7.53
C SER A 337 10.92 50.31 8.07
N LEU A 338 11.35 50.85 9.21
CA LEU A 338 10.66 51.90 9.91
C LEU A 338 11.70 52.92 10.37
N ALA A 339 11.63 54.13 9.83
CA ALA A 339 12.63 55.16 10.08
C ALA A 339 11.98 56.55 10.12
N ARG A 340 12.59 57.46 10.87
CA ARG A 340 12.25 58.88 10.82
C ARG A 340 12.71 59.47 9.49
N VAL A 341 11.98 60.45 8.97
CA VAL A 341 12.43 61.20 7.80
C VAL A 341 13.77 61.87 8.15
N ASN A 342 14.77 61.63 7.31
CA ASN A 342 16.16 62.09 7.52
C ASN A 342 16.77 61.71 8.89
N ASP A 343 16.27 60.65 9.54
CA ASP A 343 16.67 60.17 10.87
C ASP A 343 16.42 61.15 12.04
N ILE A 344 15.82 62.32 11.78
CA ILE A 344 15.71 63.41 12.76
C ILE A 344 14.32 64.02 12.88
N GLU A 345 13.49 63.90 11.84
CA GLU A 345 12.19 64.58 11.80
C GLU A 345 11.11 63.79 12.57
N ALA A 346 10.01 64.47 12.90
CA ALA A 346 8.85 63.81 13.50
C ALA A 346 8.19 62.83 12.52
N GLY A 347 8.16 63.18 11.23
CA GLY A 347 7.62 62.36 10.16
C GLY A 347 8.31 60.98 10.11
N THR A 348 7.51 59.93 9.95
CA THR A 348 8.00 58.54 9.98
C THR A 348 7.61 57.80 8.72
N ILE A 349 8.58 57.22 8.03
CA ILE A 349 8.37 56.37 6.86
C ILE A 349 8.29 54.91 7.30
N LEU A 350 7.17 54.25 6.95
CA LEU A 350 7.05 52.81 7.02
C LEU A 350 7.14 52.24 5.61
N ALA A 351 8.17 51.43 5.38
CA ALA A 351 8.28 50.61 4.19
C ALA A 351 8.09 49.13 4.56
N CYS A 352 7.11 48.46 3.97
CA CYS A 352 6.92 47.03 4.16
C CYS A 352 6.43 46.35 2.89
N ALA A 353 6.80 45.08 2.73
CA ALA A 353 6.39 44.25 1.61
C ALA A 353 6.15 42.82 2.04
N GLY A 354 5.41 42.08 1.23
CA GLY A 354 5.08 40.71 1.52
C GLY A 354 4.15 40.07 0.49
N THR A 355 3.57 38.94 0.86
CA THR A 355 2.68 38.15 0.00
C THR A 355 1.32 37.95 0.66
N TYR A 356 0.31 37.71 -0.17
CA TYR A 356 -1.06 37.43 0.24
C TYR A 356 -1.76 36.58 -0.83
N ALA A 357 -2.86 35.91 -0.46
CA ALA A 357 -3.69 35.22 -1.45
C ALA A 357 -4.57 36.23 -2.22
N ALA A 358 -4.36 36.35 -3.53
CA ALA A 358 -5.05 37.32 -4.40
C ALA A 358 -6.59 37.32 -4.24
N TYR A 359 -7.19 36.13 -4.09
CA TYR A 359 -8.64 35.99 -3.90
C TYR A 359 -9.15 36.66 -2.61
N MET A 360 -8.33 36.71 -1.55
CA MET A 360 -8.72 37.37 -0.30
C MET A 360 -8.84 38.89 -0.48
N ALA A 361 -7.96 39.52 -1.25
CA ALA A 361 -8.08 40.94 -1.58
C ALA A 361 -9.28 41.21 -2.48
N ALA A 362 -9.53 40.36 -3.49
CA ALA A 362 -10.69 40.48 -4.37
C ALA A 362 -12.04 40.39 -3.60
N LYS A 363 -12.06 39.67 -2.48
CA LYS A 363 -13.22 39.57 -1.57
C LYS A 363 -13.20 40.59 -0.43
N SER A 364 -12.30 41.58 -0.47
CA SER A 364 -12.12 42.59 0.60
C SER A 364 -11.87 42.00 1.98
N GLN A 365 -11.21 40.83 2.03
CA GLN A 365 -10.85 40.13 3.26
C GLN A 365 -9.41 40.37 3.68
N TYR A 366 -8.54 40.82 2.76
CA TYR A 366 -7.16 41.16 3.09
C TYR A 366 -7.08 42.56 3.74
N SER A 367 -6.27 42.70 4.79
CA SER A 367 -6.00 43.97 5.44
C SER A 367 -4.55 44.07 5.89
N LEU A 368 -3.99 45.28 5.80
CA LEU A 368 -2.71 45.64 6.39
C LEU A 368 -2.94 46.80 7.36
N LYS A 369 -2.42 46.68 8.57
CA LYS A 369 -2.60 47.67 9.63
C LYS A 369 -1.40 47.68 10.55
N PHE A 370 -1.18 48.78 11.25
CA PHE A 370 -0.19 48.83 12.33
C PHE A 370 -0.81 49.35 13.61
N ARG A 371 -0.15 49.09 14.73
CA ARG A 371 -0.37 49.78 15.99
C ARG A 371 0.97 50.04 16.65
N TYR A 372 1.02 50.97 17.58
CA TYR A 372 2.26 51.37 18.23
C TYR A 372 2.05 51.65 19.71
N LYS A 373 3.15 51.72 20.44
CA LYS A 373 3.22 52.23 21.81
C LYS A 373 4.60 52.82 22.05
N THR A 374 4.71 53.78 22.96
CA THR A 374 6.04 54.17 23.45
C THR A 374 6.71 52.96 24.11
N THR A 375 8.04 52.88 24.05
CA THR A 375 8.80 51.77 24.66
C THR A 375 8.60 51.68 26.17
N SER A 376 8.28 52.79 26.83
CA SER A 376 7.95 52.88 28.25
C SER A 376 6.51 52.51 28.60
N SER A 377 5.60 52.43 27.61
CA SER A 377 4.18 52.14 27.84
C SER A 377 3.86 50.65 27.76
N GLY A 378 2.94 50.21 28.62
CA GLY A 378 2.30 48.89 28.54
C GLY A 378 1.15 48.83 27.53
N THR A 379 0.59 49.97 27.15
CA THR A 379 -0.67 50.08 26.40
C THR A 379 -0.41 50.38 24.93
N TRP A 380 -1.02 49.59 24.05
CA TRP A 380 -1.01 49.80 22.60
C TRP A 380 -2.05 50.82 22.15
N SER A 381 -1.75 51.53 21.07
CA SER A 381 -2.73 52.30 20.30
C SER A 381 -3.81 51.40 19.71
N ASP A 382 -4.88 52.03 19.23
CA ASP A 382 -5.78 51.39 18.27
C ASP A 382 -5.02 51.02 16.98
N TYR A 383 -5.59 50.09 16.23
CA TYR A 383 -5.05 49.73 14.92
C TYR A 383 -5.34 50.82 13.89
N VAL A 384 -4.30 51.25 13.18
CA VAL A 384 -4.36 52.17 12.05
C VAL A 384 -4.30 51.35 10.76
N PRO A 385 -5.35 51.35 9.92
CA PRO A 385 -5.31 50.67 8.63
C PRO A 385 -4.40 51.41 7.65
N ILE A 386 -3.66 50.67 6.83
CA ILE A 386 -2.86 51.22 5.72
C ILE A 386 -3.25 50.54 4.41
N SER A 387 -3.21 51.30 3.32
CA SER A 387 -3.59 50.82 1.98
C SER A 387 -2.33 50.52 1.17
N PRO A 388 -1.83 49.28 1.16
CA PRO A 388 -0.68 48.92 0.33
C PRO A 388 -1.07 48.91 -1.15
N THR A 389 -0.07 49.07 -2.01
CA THR A 389 -0.18 48.69 -3.42
C THR A 389 -0.22 47.17 -3.51
N LEU A 390 -1.18 46.64 -4.26
CA LEU A 390 -1.41 45.20 -4.43
C LEU A 390 -1.11 44.80 -5.88
N ASP A 391 -0.28 43.77 -6.07
CA ASP A 391 0.08 43.26 -7.39
C ASP A 391 0.23 41.73 -7.38
N GLY A 392 -0.66 41.02 -8.08
CA GLY A 392 -0.50 39.59 -8.38
C GLY A 392 -0.29 38.63 -7.19
N GLY A 393 -0.65 39.01 -5.97
CA GLY A 393 -0.39 38.24 -4.73
C GLY A 393 0.78 38.76 -3.88
N SER A 394 1.38 39.89 -4.26
CA SER A 394 2.38 40.62 -3.48
C SER A 394 1.88 42.01 -3.12
N PHE A 395 2.23 42.49 -1.93
CA PHE A 395 1.90 43.84 -1.50
C PHE A 395 3.16 44.65 -1.20
N SER A 396 3.08 45.96 -1.40
CA SER A 396 4.12 46.91 -1.01
C SER A 396 3.49 48.19 -0.45
N PHE A 397 4.13 48.76 0.56
CA PHE A 397 3.77 50.03 1.17
C PHE A 397 5.05 50.79 1.48
N ASN A 398 5.12 52.07 1.13
CA ASN A 398 6.27 52.94 1.40
C ASN A 398 5.79 54.39 1.49
N GLU A 399 5.25 54.77 2.64
CA GLU A 399 4.63 56.08 2.83
C GLU A 399 4.96 56.63 4.23
N ASN A 400 4.76 57.95 4.38
CA ASN A 400 4.78 58.59 5.69
C ASN A 400 3.50 58.23 6.46
N ILE A 401 3.66 57.63 7.65
CA ILE A 401 2.55 57.16 8.50
C ILE A 401 2.17 58.17 9.60
N GLY A 402 2.78 59.35 9.61
CA GLY A 402 2.49 60.44 10.53
C GLY A 402 3.70 60.90 11.33
N ASP A 403 3.44 61.87 12.21
CA ASP A 403 4.43 62.47 13.09
C ASP A 403 4.44 61.77 14.45
N PHE A 404 5.64 61.38 14.88
CA PHE A 404 5.89 60.76 16.17
C PHE A 404 6.90 61.60 16.96
N ASP A 405 6.61 61.79 18.25
CA ASP A 405 7.48 62.56 19.15
C ASP A 405 8.94 62.11 19.03
N ILE A 406 9.81 63.05 18.68
CA ILE A 406 11.23 62.80 18.39
C ILE A 406 12.01 62.35 19.64
N ASP A 407 11.49 62.64 20.83
CA ASP A 407 12.10 62.35 22.13
C ASP A 407 11.76 60.96 22.64
N SER A 408 10.80 60.33 21.99
CA SER A 408 10.26 59.03 22.37
C SER A 408 10.69 57.97 21.37
N SER A 409 10.97 56.76 21.86
CA SER A 409 11.07 55.56 21.04
C SER A 409 9.75 54.78 21.09
N PHE A 410 9.41 54.10 20.00
CA PHE A 410 8.13 53.43 19.83
C PHE A 410 8.30 52.00 19.33
N ASN A 411 7.61 51.06 19.97
CA ASN A 411 7.41 49.72 19.45
C ASN A 411 6.20 49.72 18.51
N PHE A 412 6.35 49.13 17.35
CA PHE A 412 5.31 48.94 16.34
C PHE A 412 5.01 47.46 16.16
N GLU A 413 3.76 47.16 15.83
CA GLU A 413 3.33 45.88 15.31
C GLU A 413 2.65 46.11 13.96
N ILE A 414 3.25 45.59 12.90
CA ILE A 414 2.66 45.57 11.56
C ILE A 414 1.94 44.24 11.41
N VAL A 415 0.68 44.30 11.02
CA VAL A 415 -0.23 43.15 10.94
C VAL A 415 -0.80 43.04 9.54
N ALA A 416 -0.46 41.97 8.86
CA ALA A 416 -1.11 41.54 7.62
C ALA A 416 -2.07 40.40 7.96
N SER A 417 -3.36 40.56 7.69
CA SER A 417 -4.37 39.55 7.98
C SER A 417 -5.32 39.35 6.82
N ASP A 418 -5.87 38.15 6.72
CA ASP A 418 -6.96 37.80 5.84
C ASP A 418 -8.10 37.09 6.60
N TYR A 419 -9.02 36.46 5.86
CA TYR A 419 -10.16 35.74 6.43
C TYR A 419 -9.76 34.58 7.36
N TYR A 420 -8.59 33.96 7.15
CA TYR A 420 -8.18 32.74 7.85
C TYR A 420 -6.99 32.93 8.79
N ALA A 421 -6.11 33.89 8.52
CA ALA A 421 -4.83 34.02 9.21
C ALA A 421 -4.39 35.47 9.40
N SER A 422 -3.53 35.67 10.39
CA SER A 422 -2.89 36.97 10.68
C SER A 422 -1.42 36.76 10.96
N THR A 423 -0.58 37.60 10.37
CA THR A 423 0.87 37.65 10.55
C THR A 423 1.26 38.97 11.17
N ILE A 424 2.04 38.93 12.24
CA ILE A 424 2.47 40.10 13.01
C ILE A 424 4.01 40.18 12.93
N VAL A 425 4.52 41.34 12.52
CA VAL A 425 5.96 41.63 12.54
C VAL A 425 6.22 42.86 13.42
N PRO A 426 7.06 42.75 14.46
CA PRO A 426 7.44 43.89 15.28
C PRO A 426 8.45 44.78 14.54
N ALA A 427 8.40 46.08 14.82
CA ALA A 427 9.40 47.06 14.40
C ALA A 427 9.67 48.06 15.52
N LEU A 428 10.87 48.64 15.55
CA LEU A 428 11.25 49.67 16.52
C LEU A 428 11.51 50.97 15.76
N LEU A 429 10.82 52.03 16.17
CA LEU A 429 11.17 53.39 15.79
C LEU A 429 12.01 53.99 16.93
N PRO A 430 13.34 54.17 16.77
CA PRO A 430 14.17 54.77 17.80
C PRO A 430 13.86 56.27 17.98
N THR A 431 14.43 56.86 19.03
CA THR A 431 14.48 58.33 19.18
C THR A 431 15.20 58.96 17.99
N ALA A 432 14.91 60.23 17.70
CA ALA A 432 15.62 60.93 16.64
C ALA A 432 17.13 60.94 16.90
N LYS A 433 17.93 60.81 15.83
CA LYS A 433 19.38 60.73 15.88
C LYS A 433 20.03 61.97 15.24
N PRO A 434 19.88 63.17 15.84
CA PRO A 434 20.53 64.35 15.31
C PRO A 434 22.05 64.24 15.44
N ALA A 435 22.79 64.74 14.46
CA ALA A 435 24.25 64.84 14.55
C ALA A 435 24.68 65.68 15.77
N PHE A 436 23.89 66.71 16.10
CA PHE A 436 24.11 67.58 17.24
C PHE A 436 22.77 68.10 17.78
N SER A 437 22.58 68.10 19.11
CA SER A 437 21.37 68.60 19.76
C SER A 437 21.68 69.37 21.04
N ILE A 438 20.89 70.42 21.32
CA ILE A 438 21.01 71.25 22.53
C ILE A 438 19.64 71.28 23.22
N ARG A 439 19.63 71.07 24.54
CA ARG A 439 18.46 71.20 25.42
C ARG A 439 18.81 72.04 26.65
N ASP A 440 17.83 72.29 27.50
CA ASP A 440 18.02 73.01 28.75
C ASP A 440 19.06 72.29 29.64
N GLY A 441 20.28 72.83 29.66
CA GLY A 441 21.41 72.27 30.41
C GLY A 441 22.07 71.02 29.82
N GLN A 442 21.71 70.56 28.62
CA GLN A 442 22.25 69.32 28.03
C GLN A 442 22.65 69.48 26.56
N VAL A 443 23.72 68.78 26.15
CA VAL A 443 24.21 68.70 24.78
C VAL A 443 24.30 67.23 24.35
N GLY A 444 23.70 66.89 23.20
CA GLY A 444 23.78 65.57 22.59
C GLY A 444 24.60 65.58 21.31
N VAL A 445 25.43 64.56 21.09
CA VAL A 445 26.15 64.34 19.81
C VAL A 445 25.78 62.98 19.26
N ASN A 446 25.29 62.91 18.02
CA ASN A 446 24.74 61.70 17.38
C ASN A 446 23.56 61.06 18.14
N LYS A 447 22.87 61.80 19.01
CA LYS A 447 21.66 61.39 19.74
C LYS A 447 20.94 62.60 20.34
N ILE A 448 19.72 62.38 20.82
CA ILE A 448 19.06 63.26 21.79
C ILE A 448 19.65 62.95 23.18
N PRO A 449 20.05 63.96 23.98
CA PRO A 449 20.63 63.72 25.29
C PRO A 449 19.56 63.24 26.27
N GLU A 450 19.86 62.13 26.95
CA GLU A 450 18.99 61.49 27.94
C GLU A 450 19.64 61.54 29.33
N ASN A 451 20.96 61.74 29.40
CA ASN A 451 21.74 61.69 30.63
C ASN A 451 22.72 62.86 30.75
N GLY A 452 22.79 63.49 31.93
CA GLY A 452 23.83 64.48 32.26
C GLY A 452 23.88 65.70 31.33
N ALA A 453 24.96 66.48 31.39
CA ALA A 453 25.11 67.71 30.60
C ALA A 453 25.68 67.47 29.18
N LEU A 454 26.38 66.35 28.96
CA LEU A 454 26.91 65.93 27.66
C LEU A 454 26.64 64.42 27.49
N ASP A 455 25.88 64.06 26.46
CA ASP A 455 25.51 62.68 26.14
C ASP A 455 25.88 62.38 24.69
N VAL A 456 26.85 61.49 24.49
CA VAL A 456 27.40 61.20 23.16
C VAL A 456 27.03 59.78 22.75
N GLY A 457 26.33 59.65 21.63
CA GLY A 457 26.08 58.37 20.97
C GLY A 457 27.27 57.99 20.10
N GLY A 458 28.16 57.15 20.63
CA GLY A 458 29.37 56.71 19.94
C GLY A 458 30.65 57.02 20.71
N ASP A 459 31.79 56.83 20.05
CA ASP A 459 33.10 57.06 20.65
C ASP A 459 33.38 58.55 20.90
N VAL A 460 34.00 58.85 22.04
CA VAL A 460 34.44 60.21 22.40
C VAL A 460 35.95 60.31 22.29
N TYR A 461 36.43 61.25 21.47
CA TYR A 461 37.85 61.56 21.31
C TYR A 461 38.16 62.95 21.87
N ILE A 462 39.20 63.06 22.69
CA ILE A 462 39.70 64.34 23.23
C ILE A 462 41.16 64.49 22.77
N SER A 463 41.45 65.58 22.07
CA SER A 463 42.79 65.88 21.51
C SER A 463 43.38 64.74 20.64
N GLY A 464 42.52 64.00 19.94
CA GLY A 464 42.93 62.90 19.05
C GLY A 464 43.05 61.53 19.73
N SER A 465 42.93 61.44 21.06
CA SER A 465 42.93 60.17 21.80
C SER A 465 41.50 59.75 22.18
N LYS A 466 41.20 58.45 22.07
CA LYS A 466 39.90 57.90 22.47
C LYS A 466 39.77 57.94 24.00
N ALA A 467 38.90 58.80 24.49
CA ALA A 467 38.64 58.99 25.92
C ALA A 467 37.57 58.01 26.42
N TYR A 468 36.53 57.77 25.61
CA TYR A 468 35.44 56.84 25.94
C TYR A 468 35.01 56.04 24.71
N SER A 469 34.61 54.79 24.94
CA SER A 469 34.10 53.87 23.90
C SER A 469 32.63 53.61 24.14
N ASP A 470 31.84 53.59 23.08
CA ASP A 470 30.41 53.19 23.14
C ASP A 470 30.24 51.73 23.60
N THR A 471 31.31 50.94 23.51
CA THR A 471 31.34 49.50 23.81
C THR A 471 31.79 49.14 25.24
N TYR A 472 32.10 50.10 26.12
CA TYR A 472 32.77 49.80 27.40
C TYR A 472 32.05 50.29 28.67
N HIS A 473 31.86 49.39 29.64
CA HIS A 473 31.24 49.60 30.96
C HIS A 473 32.34 49.55 32.07
N PRO A 474 32.23 50.29 33.20
CA PRO A 474 33.36 50.68 34.04
C PRO A 474 33.72 49.60 35.07
N SER A 475 34.93 49.05 34.96
CA SER A 475 35.64 48.41 36.09
C SER A 475 37.16 48.57 36.03
N ALA A 476 37.64 49.48 35.17
CA ALA A 476 39.03 49.92 35.13
C ALA A 476 39.04 51.46 35.19
N ASP A 477 39.17 52.01 36.39
CA ASP A 477 39.50 53.43 36.54
C ASP A 477 40.94 53.64 36.07
N ALA A 478 41.11 54.14 34.84
CA ALA A 478 42.38 54.64 34.36
C ALA A 478 42.48 56.13 34.70
N VAL A 479 43.32 56.48 35.67
CA VAL A 479 43.76 57.87 35.87
C VAL A 479 45.28 57.90 35.70
N GLY A 480 45.74 58.52 34.61
CA GLY A 480 47.16 58.83 34.41
C GLY A 480 48.07 57.69 33.93
N GLY A 481 47.55 56.67 33.25
CA GLY A 481 48.35 55.54 32.73
C GLY A 481 48.63 54.42 33.74
N LEU A 482 48.28 54.64 35.01
CA LEU A 482 48.33 53.64 36.07
C LEU A 482 47.03 52.83 36.10
N ARG A 483 47.14 51.50 36.07
CA ARG A 483 46.02 50.55 36.18
C ARG A 483 46.01 49.90 37.56
N LEU A 484 44.81 49.69 38.09
CA LEU A 484 44.58 49.11 39.40
C LEU A 484 43.74 47.84 39.29
N LEU A 485 44.27 46.71 39.77
CA LEU A 485 43.50 45.49 40.01
C LEU A 485 43.36 45.30 41.52
N ARG A 486 42.16 45.02 42.01
CA ARG A 486 41.91 44.82 43.44
C ARG A 486 41.21 43.49 43.70
N GLY A 487 41.46 42.90 44.85
CA GLY A 487 40.80 41.67 45.27
C GLY A 487 40.95 41.40 46.75
N SER A 488 40.40 40.27 47.18
CA SER A 488 40.53 39.79 48.54
C SER A 488 40.64 38.27 48.60
N ALA A 489 41.40 37.76 49.55
CA ALA A 489 41.49 36.34 49.86
C ALA A 489 41.31 36.14 51.37
N ALA A 490 40.66 35.07 51.79
CA ALA A 490 40.51 34.74 53.21
C ALA A 490 40.68 33.23 53.43
N GLY A 491 41.10 32.84 54.64
CA GLY A 491 41.35 31.44 54.96
C GLY A 491 41.55 31.21 56.45
N THR A 492 41.65 29.93 56.83
CA THR A 492 41.67 29.49 58.24
C THR A 492 42.78 28.48 58.56
N ALA A 493 43.97 28.57 57.96
CA ALA A 493 44.99 27.52 58.10
C ALA A 493 46.42 28.04 58.31
N ALA A 494 47.12 27.44 59.30
CA ALA A 494 48.57 27.39 59.41
C ALA A 494 49.10 26.40 60.48
N THR A 495 49.80 25.32 60.10
CA THR A 495 50.48 24.38 61.02
C THR A 495 52.02 24.40 60.91
N GLN A 496 52.65 24.42 62.11
CA GLN A 496 54.05 24.13 62.53
C GLN A 496 55.18 25.15 62.18
N THR A 497 56.10 25.57 63.07
CA THR A 497 56.48 25.20 64.46
C THR A 497 57.03 26.43 65.19
N ALA A 498 56.74 26.53 66.49
CA ALA A 498 56.99 27.68 67.35
C ALA A 498 58.46 27.85 67.82
N TYR A 499 58.91 29.10 67.87
CA TYR A 499 59.91 29.58 68.83
C TYR A 499 59.24 30.69 69.65
N GLY A 500 58.69 30.34 70.82
CA GLY A 500 58.02 31.27 71.73
C GLY A 500 56.72 31.89 71.17
N SER A 501 55.57 31.25 71.40
CA SER A 501 54.19 31.77 71.21
C SER A 501 53.81 32.45 69.87
N ILE A 502 54.67 32.47 68.85
CA ILE A 502 54.42 33.05 67.52
C ILE A 502 54.31 31.94 66.48
N TYR A 503 53.28 32.02 65.63
CA TYR A 503 52.93 31.04 64.61
C TYR A 503 53.03 31.65 63.20
N TYR A 504 53.48 30.83 62.23
CA TYR A 504 53.60 31.21 60.83
C TYR A 504 52.67 30.37 59.96
N SER A 505 52.08 30.99 58.93
CA SER A 505 51.37 30.25 57.88
C SER A 505 52.31 29.56 56.89
N PRO A 506 51.87 28.46 56.26
CA PRO A 506 52.37 28.09 54.95
C PRO A 506 52.29 29.27 53.99
N GLU A 507 53.06 29.22 52.91
CA GLU A 507 52.98 30.22 51.86
C GLU A 507 51.59 30.16 51.18
N ILE A 508 50.88 31.28 51.24
CA ILE A 508 49.56 31.45 50.66
C ILE A 508 49.72 32.12 49.31
N ASN A 509 49.26 31.46 48.25
CA ASN A 509 49.30 32.00 46.89
C ASN A 509 47.96 32.65 46.54
N ILE A 510 48.01 33.91 46.11
CA ILE A 510 46.85 34.71 45.70
C ILE A 510 46.98 35.02 44.21
N SER A 511 46.06 34.48 43.41
CA SER A 511 46.01 34.73 41.96
C SER A 511 45.28 36.04 41.65
N PHE A 512 45.74 36.74 40.63
CA PHE A 512 45.05 37.90 40.05
C PHE A 512 43.84 37.51 39.18
N GLY A 513 43.65 36.22 38.86
CA GLY A 513 42.61 35.75 37.94
C GLY A 513 42.91 36.04 36.45
N ALA A 514 43.97 36.79 36.15
CA ALA A 514 44.49 37.05 34.81
C ALA A 514 46.01 37.29 34.86
N THR A 515 46.70 37.15 33.72
CA THR A 515 48.11 37.54 33.56
C THR A 515 48.18 39.03 33.24
N LEU A 516 48.81 39.80 34.14
CA LEU A 516 49.09 41.22 33.94
C LEU A 516 50.25 41.41 32.93
N PRO A 517 50.28 42.55 32.21
CA PRO A 517 51.30 42.81 31.19
C PRO A 517 52.72 42.94 31.75
N GLU A 518 52.83 43.30 33.02
CA GLU A 518 54.07 43.42 33.77
C GLU A 518 53.87 42.95 35.21
N VAL A 519 54.97 42.86 35.97
CA VAL A 519 54.90 42.53 37.40
C VAL A 519 54.43 43.77 38.16
N PRO A 520 53.27 43.75 38.83
CA PRO A 520 52.72 44.94 39.47
C PRO A 520 53.42 45.26 40.81
N TYR A 521 53.22 46.48 41.30
CA TYR A 521 53.38 46.82 42.71
C TYR A 521 52.15 46.37 43.49
N VAL A 522 52.33 45.53 44.51
CA VAL A 522 51.21 45.02 45.34
C VAL A 522 51.21 45.66 46.72
N LEU A 523 50.08 46.26 47.08
CA LEU A 523 49.77 46.73 48.43
C LEU A 523 48.76 45.77 49.06
N ILE A 524 48.98 45.41 50.31
CA ILE A 524 48.10 44.51 51.06
C ILE A 524 47.66 45.12 52.39
N SER A 525 46.48 44.71 52.84
CA SER A 525 45.98 44.93 54.18
C SER A 525 45.58 43.58 54.78
N LEU A 526 46.12 43.26 55.96
CA LEU A 526 45.79 42.04 56.71
C LEU A 526 44.74 42.35 57.76
N ASN A 527 43.70 41.53 57.80
CA ASN A 527 42.78 41.40 58.91
C ASN A 527 42.93 39.99 59.48
N THR A 528 43.20 39.85 60.77
CA THR A 528 43.37 38.54 61.41
C THR A 528 42.85 38.57 62.84
N ASN A 529 42.44 37.42 63.38
CA ASN A 529 42.15 37.32 64.80
C ASN A 529 43.47 37.30 65.59
N GLY A 530 43.66 38.28 66.46
CA GLY A 530 44.90 38.47 67.24
C GLY A 530 45.87 39.48 66.62
N PHE A 531 47.09 39.55 67.17
CA PHE A 531 48.14 40.42 66.66
C PHE A 531 49.02 39.65 65.68
N GLY A 532 49.06 40.13 64.45
CA GLY A 532 49.86 39.53 63.39
C GLY A 532 50.14 40.48 62.24
N TYR A 533 51.10 40.11 61.41
CA TYR A 533 51.47 40.85 60.20
C TYR A 533 51.63 39.89 59.03
N CYS A 534 51.48 40.42 57.82
CA CYS A 534 51.57 39.67 56.57
C CYS A 534 52.78 40.15 55.78
N ASN A 535 53.62 39.23 55.34
CA ASN A 535 54.78 39.53 54.50
C ASN A 535 54.54 39.01 53.10
N ILE A 536 54.73 39.87 52.11
CA ILE A 536 54.78 39.44 50.71
C ILE A 536 56.12 38.72 50.49
N LYS A 537 56.05 37.50 49.94
CA LYS A 537 57.21 36.66 49.65
C LYS A 537 57.64 36.78 48.20
N SER A 538 56.68 36.82 47.28
CA SER A 538 56.94 37.01 45.86
C SER A 538 55.78 37.71 45.17
N ILE A 539 56.07 38.41 44.07
CA ILE A 539 55.07 39.01 43.18
C ILE A 539 55.44 38.60 41.75
N SER A 540 54.44 38.21 40.97
CA SER A 540 54.54 37.90 39.55
C SER A 540 53.40 38.56 38.77
N ALA A 541 53.45 38.52 37.45
CA ALA A 541 52.35 38.98 36.60
C ALA A 541 51.03 38.22 36.81
N THR A 542 51.04 37.04 37.44
CA THR A 542 49.84 36.18 37.58
C THR A 542 49.25 36.15 39.00
N GLY A 543 49.98 36.73 39.97
CA GLY A 543 49.63 36.69 41.38
C GLY A 543 50.83 36.95 42.28
N PHE A 544 50.60 36.89 43.58
CA PHE A 544 51.61 37.09 44.61
C PHE A 544 51.44 36.06 45.73
N SER A 545 52.50 35.85 46.50
CA SER A 545 52.50 34.93 47.62
C SER A 545 52.84 35.63 48.93
N VAL A 546 52.28 35.15 50.03
CA VAL A 546 52.45 35.75 51.35
C VAL A 546 52.66 34.72 52.45
N ILE A 547 53.27 35.15 53.56
CA ILE A 547 53.30 34.42 54.83
C ILE A 547 52.76 35.31 55.92
N ILE A 548 51.86 34.78 56.73
CA ILE A 548 51.26 35.46 57.88
C ILE A 548 51.96 34.99 59.15
N THR A 549 52.36 35.95 59.99
CA THR A 549 52.89 35.72 61.34
C THR A 549 51.88 36.22 62.35
N ASN A 550 51.46 35.40 63.32
CA ASN A 550 50.44 35.76 64.32
C ASN A 550 50.73 35.10 65.68
N GLU A 551 50.32 35.73 66.77
CA GLU A 551 50.43 35.24 68.17
C GLU A 551 49.33 34.23 68.56
N VAL A 552 48.29 34.03 67.74
CA VAL A 552 47.21 33.07 68.02
C VAL A 552 47.61 31.65 67.64
N SER A 553 47.24 30.68 68.49
CA SER A 553 47.52 29.26 68.29
C SER A 553 47.07 28.74 66.92
N SER A 554 47.90 27.87 66.33
CA SER A 554 47.77 27.33 64.98
C SER A 554 46.39 26.76 64.59
N SER A 555 45.58 26.31 65.56
CA SER A 555 44.25 25.74 65.33
C SER A 555 43.16 26.77 65.04
N ASP A 556 43.36 28.05 65.38
CA ASP A 556 42.30 29.06 65.38
C ASP A 556 42.59 30.28 64.50
N LEU A 557 43.70 30.28 63.74
CA LEU A 557 44.05 31.42 62.87
C LEU A 557 43.01 31.60 61.76
N ARG A 558 42.42 32.80 61.69
CA ARG A 558 41.58 33.31 60.61
C ARG A 558 42.21 34.56 60.05
N TRP A 559 42.26 34.66 58.74
CA TRP A 559 42.82 35.82 58.06
C TRP A 559 41.99 36.21 56.85
N GLY A 560 41.98 37.51 56.57
CA GLY A 560 41.50 38.12 55.34
C GLY A 560 42.55 39.10 54.85
N ILE A 561 42.93 38.99 53.59
CA ILE A 561 43.87 39.87 52.91
C ILE A 561 43.08 40.61 51.83
N HIS A 562 43.04 41.93 51.95
CA HIS A 562 42.61 42.80 50.87
C HIS A 562 43.86 43.32 50.15
N TRP A 563 43.84 43.34 48.83
CA TRP A 563 45.01 43.70 48.05
C TRP A 563 44.66 44.58 46.86
N VAL A 564 45.63 45.40 46.47
CA VAL A 564 45.63 46.20 45.25
C VAL A 564 46.95 45.97 44.53
N ALA A 565 46.88 45.53 43.29
CA ALA A 565 47.98 45.44 42.35
C ALA A 565 47.93 46.67 41.42
N ILE A 566 49.04 47.41 41.39
CA ILE A 566 49.22 48.64 40.66
C ILE A 566 50.26 48.37 39.56
N TYR A 567 49.88 48.58 38.31
CA TYR A 567 50.76 48.36 37.17
C TYR A 567 50.53 49.45 36.12
N GLU A 568 51.57 49.77 35.37
CA GLU A 568 51.48 50.62 34.20
C GLU A 568 51.18 49.73 32.98
N SER A 569 50.56 50.29 31.94
CA SER A 569 50.34 49.59 30.67
C SER A 569 50.93 50.33 29.50
#